data_AF-A0A968T5S5-F1
#
_entry.id   AF-A0A968T5S5-F1
#
_cell.length_a   1.000
_cell.length_b   1.000
_cell.length_c   1.000
_cell.angle_alpha   90.00
_cell.angle_beta   90.00
_cell.angle_gamma   90.00
#
_symmetry.space_group_name_H-M   'P 1'
#
loop_
_entity.id
_entity.type
_entity.pdbx_description
1 polymer ?
#
loop_
_entity_poly.entity_id
_entity_poly.type
_entity_poly.pdbx_seq_one_letter_code
_entity_poly.pdbx_strand_id
1 'polypeptide(L)'
;MNTYNNETKDINSIIDLLSIKQASVNTNINISPELSIILKSLENLDDKISKIQNKNLLNNEDIFKEENINFPIADFTTLKVGDNVIHFRFGEGVIKEIDGKTPNLKGTVEFKDYGQKYLLLKFARLGKLTNNEA
;
A
#
# COMPACT_ATOMS: atom_id res chain seq x y z
N MET A 1 -21.45 -48.40 -35.85
CA MET A 1 -22.55 -47.95 -34.97
C MET A 1 -22.07 -48.16 -33.54
N ASN A 2 -21.81 -47.07 -32.82
CA ASN A 2 -21.32 -47.10 -31.43
C ASN A 2 -22.44 -47.50 -30.47
N THR A 3 -22.10 -48.30 -29.46
CA THR A 3 -22.66 -48.16 -28.10
C THR A 3 -21.76 -48.91 -27.11
N TYR A 4 -20.85 -48.18 -26.45
CA TYR A 4 -20.27 -48.62 -25.18
C TYR A 4 -20.95 -47.81 -24.07
N ASN A 5 -21.59 -48.52 -23.15
CA ASN A 5 -21.83 -48.08 -21.77
C ASN A 5 -22.15 -49.33 -20.93
N ASN A 6 -21.26 -49.66 -20.01
CA ASN A 6 -21.57 -49.73 -18.58
C ASN A 6 -20.38 -50.32 -17.81
N GLU A 7 -19.82 -49.48 -16.95
CA GLU A 7 -19.44 -49.78 -15.57
C GLU A 7 -19.21 -51.26 -15.22
N THR A 8 -17.95 -51.68 -15.20
CA THR A 8 -17.57 -52.94 -14.54
C THR A 8 -16.59 -52.63 -13.42
N LYS A 9 -17.15 -52.66 -12.21
CA LYS A 9 -16.47 -52.92 -10.93
C LYS A 9 -15.22 -53.77 -11.13
N ASP A 10 -14.09 -53.25 -10.69
CA ASP A 10 -12.84 -54.02 -10.65
C ASP A 10 -13.07 -55.31 -9.87
N ILE A 11 -12.98 -56.42 -10.60
CA ILE A 11 -13.19 -57.77 -10.10
C ILE A 11 -12.02 -58.07 -9.16
N ASN A 12 -12.30 -58.17 -7.87
CA ASN A 12 -11.37 -58.54 -6.79
C ASN A 12 -10.29 -57.49 -6.48
N SER A 13 -10.71 -56.34 -5.96
CA SER A 13 -9.78 -55.45 -5.26
C SER A 13 -9.13 -56.18 -4.10
N ILE A 14 -7.79 -56.15 -4.05
CA ILE A 14 -6.98 -56.71 -2.95
C ILE A 14 -7.50 -56.21 -1.59
N ILE A 15 -7.98 -54.96 -1.53
CA ILE A 15 -8.58 -54.37 -0.33
C ILE A 15 -9.78 -55.17 0.19
N ASP A 16 -10.64 -55.66 -0.70
CA ASP A 16 -11.84 -56.44 -0.33
C ASP A 16 -11.48 -57.85 0.14
N LEU A 17 -10.46 -58.49 -0.48
CA LEU A 17 -9.97 -59.83 -0.10
C LEU A 17 -9.32 -59.85 1.28
N LEU A 18 -8.58 -58.80 1.63
CA LEU A 18 -7.97 -58.69 2.96
C LEU A 18 -8.99 -58.33 4.05
N SER A 19 -10.27 -58.11 3.70
CA SER A 19 -11.31 -57.64 4.63
C SER A 19 -10.86 -56.41 5.44
N ILE A 20 -10.00 -55.57 4.85
CA ILE A 20 -9.50 -54.38 5.52
C ILE A 20 -10.56 -53.30 5.36
N LYS A 21 -11.30 -53.04 6.45
CA LYS A 21 -12.16 -51.85 6.52
C LYS A 21 -11.25 -50.65 6.76
N GLN A 22 -11.22 -49.72 5.79
CA GLN A 22 -10.57 -48.41 5.99
C GLN A 22 -11.10 -47.77 7.29
N ALA A 23 -10.19 -47.38 8.18
CA ALA A 23 -10.56 -46.80 9.46
C ALA A 23 -11.24 -45.44 9.21
N SER A 24 -12.51 -45.32 9.59
CA SER A 24 -13.18 -44.01 9.66
C SER A 24 -12.65 -43.30 10.90
N VAL A 25 -11.81 -42.30 10.72
CA VAL A 25 -11.40 -41.42 11.82
C VAL A 25 -12.65 -40.63 12.24
N ASN A 26 -13.25 -41.03 13.35
CA ASN A 26 -14.30 -40.25 13.98
C ASN A 26 -13.63 -38.99 14.53
N THR A 27 -13.69 -37.88 13.80
CA THR A 27 -13.19 -36.57 14.29
C THR A 27 -14.14 -35.97 15.33
N ASN A 28 -14.72 -36.79 16.21
CA ASN A 28 -15.21 -36.30 17.49
C ASN A 28 -13.98 -36.17 18.38
N ILE A 29 -13.15 -35.18 18.05
CA ILE A 29 -12.10 -34.69 18.92
C ILE A 29 -12.86 -34.31 20.18
N ASN A 30 -12.63 -35.04 21.27
CA ASN A 30 -13.17 -34.67 22.57
C ASN A 30 -12.36 -33.46 23.02
N ILE A 31 -12.74 -32.31 22.47
CA ILE A 31 -12.04 -31.03 22.58
C ILE A 31 -12.16 -30.64 24.05
N SER A 32 -11.10 -30.88 24.81
CA SER A 32 -10.93 -30.32 26.15
C SER A 32 -11.32 -28.84 26.11
N PRO A 33 -11.96 -28.27 27.14
CA PRO A 33 -12.32 -26.85 27.17
C PRO A 33 -11.16 -25.93 26.72
N GLU A 34 -9.92 -26.31 27.02
CA GLU A 34 -8.68 -25.66 26.59
C GLU A 34 -8.50 -25.63 25.05
N LEU A 35 -8.82 -26.72 24.36
CA LEU A 35 -8.72 -26.79 22.90
C LEU A 35 -9.81 -25.93 22.22
N SER A 36 -10.96 -25.70 22.87
CA SER A 36 -11.99 -24.80 22.35
C SER A 36 -11.53 -23.34 22.37
N ILE A 37 -10.78 -22.96 23.41
CA ILE A 37 -10.17 -21.63 23.56
C ILE A 37 -9.11 -21.44 22.48
N ILE A 38 -8.29 -22.47 22.24
CA ILE A 38 -7.27 -22.44 21.19
C ILE A 38 -7.92 -22.30 19.81
N LEU A 39 -8.97 -23.08 19.51
CA LEU A 39 -9.71 -22.97 18.24
C LEU A 39 -10.33 -21.58 18.06
N LYS A 40 -10.92 -21.00 19.11
CA LYS A 40 -11.47 -19.64 19.06
C LYS A 40 -10.37 -18.59 18.84
N SER A 41 -9.20 -18.80 19.43
CA SER A 41 -8.03 -17.94 19.21
C SER A 41 -7.56 -17.99 17.76
N LEU A 42 -7.49 -19.19 17.17
CA LEU A 42 -7.10 -19.39 15.77
C LEU A 42 -8.11 -18.75 14.80
N GLU A 43 -9.40 -18.93 15.03
CA GLU A 43 -10.46 -18.29 14.21
C GLU A 43 -10.35 -16.76 14.25
N ASN A 44 -10.17 -16.18 15.45
CA ASN A 44 -9.98 -14.74 15.60
C ASN A 44 -8.68 -14.23 14.94
N LEU A 45 -7.64 -15.06 14.88
CA LEU A 45 -6.41 -14.75 14.18
C LEU A 45 -6.61 -14.76 12.67
N ASP A 46 -7.35 -15.73 12.12
CA ASP A 46 -7.66 -15.79 10.69
C ASP A 46 -8.40 -14.53 10.24
N ASP A 47 -9.43 -14.10 10.98
CA ASP A 47 -10.15 -12.84 10.73
C ASP A 47 -9.23 -11.62 10.71
N LYS A 48 -8.27 -11.56 11.64
CA LYS A 48 -7.28 -10.48 11.71
C LYS A 48 -6.31 -10.55 10.53
N ILE A 49 -5.84 -11.75 10.18
CA ILE A 49 -4.93 -11.98 9.06
C ILE A 49 -5.62 -11.57 7.74
N SER A 50 -6.89 -11.94 7.51
CA SER A 50 -7.65 -11.51 6.33
C SER A 50 -7.82 -9.99 6.26
N LYS A 51 -8.12 -9.34 7.39
CA LYS A 51 -8.19 -7.86 7.47
C LYS A 51 -6.85 -7.21 7.15
N ILE A 52 -5.74 -7.78 7.60
CA ILE A 52 -4.39 -7.26 7.33
C ILE A 52 -3.97 -7.52 5.88
N GLN A 53 -4.26 -8.70 5.33
CA GLN A 53 -3.98 -9.04 3.92
C GLN A 53 -4.72 -8.10 2.97
N ASN A 54 -6.02 -7.86 3.22
CA ASN A 54 -6.82 -6.93 2.42
C ASN A 54 -6.37 -5.47 2.62
N LYS A 55 -5.94 -5.10 3.84
CA LYS A 55 -5.32 -3.80 4.11
C LYS A 55 -4.00 -3.63 3.33
N ASN A 56 -3.20 -4.67 3.13
CA ASN A 56 -1.97 -4.57 2.33
C ASN A 56 -2.24 -4.45 0.81
N LEU A 57 -3.44 -4.81 0.33
CA LEU A 57 -3.88 -4.53 -1.05
C LEU A 57 -4.62 -3.18 -1.20
N LEU A 58 -5.12 -2.59 -0.10
CA LEU A 58 -5.86 -1.32 -0.08
C LEU A 58 -5.12 -0.15 0.59
N ASN A 59 -3.89 -0.36 1.06
CA ASN A 59 -3.13 0.67 1.77
C ASN A 59 -1.75 0.88 1.15
N ASN A 60 -1.73 1.20 -0.13
CA ASN A 60 -0.66 2.03 -0.72
C ASN A 60 -1.23 3.07 -1.71
N GLU A 61 -2.54 3.31 -1.74
CA GLU A 61 -3.14 4.35 -2.61
C GLU A 61 -3.82 5.47 -1.81
N ASP A 62 -4.40 5.20 -0.63
CA ASP A 62 -5.23 6.21 0.07
C ASP A 62 -4.64 6.81 1.36
N ILE A 63 -3.54 6.28 1.91
CA ILE A 63 -2.96 6.76 3.19
C ILE A 63 -1.55 7.32 3.07
N PHE A 64 -0.85 7.01 1.97
CA PHE A 64 0.35 7.71 1.54
C PHE A 64 0.11 8.20 0.11
N LYS A 65 -0.63 9.30 -0.01
CA LYS A 65 -0.30 10.30 -1.05
C LYS A 65 1.04 10.97 -0.68
N GLU A 66 2.08 10.18 -0.44
CA GLU A 66 3.36 10.52 -1.01
C GLU A 66 3.16 10.25 -2.50
N GLU A 67 2.46 11.18 -3.17
CA GLU A 67 2.69 11.33 -4.58
C GLU A 67 4.22 11.36 -4.68
N ASN A 68 4.82 10.39 -5.37
CA ASN A 68 6.19 10.53 -5.85
C ASN A 68 6.11 11.63 -6.90
N ILE A 69 5.88 12.85 -6.42
CA ILE A 69 5.77 14.02 -7.24
C ILE A 69 7.20 14.35 -7.59
N ASN A 70 7.64 13.69 -8.66
CA ASN A 70 8.91 13.86 -9.29
C ASN A 70 8.89 15.20 -10.03
N PHE A 71 8.72 16.28 -9.30
CA PHE A 71 8.86 17.62 -9.85
C PHE A 71 10.35 17.89 -10.02
N PRO A 72 10.76 18.49 -11.15
CA PRO A 72 12.14 18.88 -11.34
C PRO A 72 12.52 19.87 -10.25
N ILE A 73 13.38 19.43 -9.32
CA ILE A 73 13.91 20.27 -8.26
C ILE A 73 14.69 21.39 -8.94
N ALA A 74 14.22 22.63 -8.76
CA ALA A 74 14.88 23.79 -9.31
C ALA A 74 16.05 24.18 -8.41
N ASP A 75 17.15 24.59 -9.03
CA ASP A 75 18.25 25.20 -8.29
C ASP A 75 17.79 26.51 -7.67
N PHE A 76 18.06 26.68 -6.38
CA PHE A 76 17.66 27.86 -5.60
C PHE A 76 18.23 29.18 -6.15
N THR A 77 19.26 29.12 -7.00
CA THR A 77 19.86 30.28 -7.68
C THR A 77 19.06 30.75 -8.91
N THR A 78 18.19 29.89 -9.45
CA THR A 78 17.40 30.18 -10.66
C THR A 78 16.00 30.73 -10.33
N LEU A 79 15.58 30.61 -9.07
CA LEU A 79 14.29 31.07 -8.57
C LEU A 79 14.26 32.59 -8.47
N LYS A 80 13.15 33.19 -8.92
CA LYS A 80 12.90 34.63 -8.86
C LYS A 80 11.59 34.91 -8.13
N VAL A 81 11.47 36.14 -7.62
CA VAL A 81 10.20 36.64 -7.09
C VAL A 81 9.14 36.59 -8.20
N GLY A 82 7.97 36.05 -7.88
CA GLY A 82 6.85 35.84 -8.82
C GLY A 82 6.81 34.45 -9.46
N ASP A 83 7.84 33.60 -9.30
CA ASP A 83 7.82 32.25 -9.85
C ASP A 83 6.80 31.35 -9.13
N ASN A 84 6.09 30.53 -9.91
CA ASN A 84 5.28 29.43 -9.40
C ASN A 84 6.17 28.25 -9.03
N VAL A 85 6.03 27.78 -7.80
CA VAL A 85 6.80 26.68 -7.23
C VAL A 85 5.89 25.66 -6.58
N ILE A 86 6.40 24.45 -6.43
CA ILE A 86 5.73 23.38 -5.70
C ILE A 86 6.66 22.77 -4.65
N HIS A 87 6.10 22.50 -3.48
CA HIS A 87 6.79 21.90 -2.35
C HIS A 87 6.08 20.62 -1.92
N PHE A 88 6.85 19.56 -1.66
CA PHE A 88 6.31 18.24 -1.25
C PHE A 88 5.28 18.31 -0.11
N ARG A 89 5.56 19.12 0.92
CA ARG A 89 4.68 19.28 2.09
C ARG A 89 3.61 20.37 1.96
N PHE A 90 3.84 21.39 1.13
CA PHE A 90 3.02 22.60 1.15
C PHE A 90 2.25 22.84 -0.15
N GLY A 91 2.46 21.98 -1.15
CA GLY A 91 1.81 22.07 -2.45
C GLY A 91 2.33 23.24 -3.28
N GLU A 92 1.47 23.73 -4.17
CA GLU A 92 1.73 24.85 -5.06
C GLU A 92 1.77 26.18 -4.30
N GLY A 93 2.69 27.05 -4.70
CA GLY A 93 2.82 28.38 -4.14
C GLY A 93 3.57 29.35 -5.05
N VAL A 94 3.57 30.62 -4.68
CA VAL A 94 4.21 31.71 -5.42
C VAL A 94 5.26 32.38 -4.54
N ILE A 95 6.46 32.59 -5.08
CA ILE A 95 7.51 33.31 -4.35
C ILE A 95 7.16 34.79 -4.28
N LYS A 96 7.03 35.35 -3.07
CA LYS A 96 6.74 36.78 -2.84
C LYS A 96 8.01 37.60 -2.69
N GLU A 97 8.97 37.08 -1.94
CA GLU A 97 10.20 37.81 -1.60
C GLU A 97 11.36 36.83 -1.48
N ILE A 98 12.56 37.28 -1.85
CA ILE A 98 13.81 36.55 -1.66
C ILE A 98 14.79 37.52 -1.02
N ASP A 99 15.19 37.23 0.21
CA ASP A 99 16.08 38.05 1.01
C ASP A 99 17.33 37.28 1.45
N GLY A 100 18.46 37.97 1.46
CA GLY A 100 19.72 37.49 2.01
C GLY A 100 20.84 37.32 0.98
N LYS A 101 22.01 36.91 1.47
CA LYS A 101 23.19 36.58 0.66
C LYS A 101 23.37 35.07 0.56
N THR A 102 23.82 34.61 -0.60
CA THR A 102 24.30 33.24 -0.80
C THR A 102 25.35 32.93 0.28
N PRO A 103 25.25 31.79 1.01
CA PRO A 103 24.41 30.60 0.75
C PRO A 103 23.09 30.52 1.55
N ASN A 104 22.77 31.51 2.39
CA ASN A 104 21.62 31.46 3.31
C ASN A 104 20.47 32.35 2.84
N LEU A 105 20.04 32.19 1.59
CA LEU A 105 18.88 32.89 1.04
C LEU A 105 17.59 32.41 1.72
N LYS A 106 16.85 33.36 2.25
CA LYS A 106 15.50 33.17 2.79
C LYS A 106 14.50 33.56 1.71
N GLY A 107 13.51 32.72 1.50
CA GLY A 107 12.41 32.98 0.58
C GLY A 107 11.10 33.01 1.34
N THR A 108 10.26 33.97 0.99
CA THR A 108 8.87 34.03 1.45
C THR A 108 7.98 33.51 0.34
N VAL A 109 7.32 32.38 0.57
CA VAL A 109 6.46 31.71 -0.41
C VAL A 109 5.03 31.69 0.11
N GLU A 110 4.09 32.11 -0.72
CA GLU A 110 2.66 32.01 -0.45
C GLU A 110 2.12 30.73 -1.07
N PHE A 111 1.82 29.74 -0.24
CA PHE A 111 1.22 28.47 -0.65
C PHE A 111 -0.30 28.56 -0.66
N LYS A 112 -0.94 27.86 -1.61
CA LYS A 112 -2.40 27.90 -1.80
C LYS A 112 -3.16 27.37 -0.58
N ASP A 113 -2.68 26.26 0.00
CA ASP A 113 -3.37 25.58 1.12
C ASP A 113 -2.84 25.98 2.50
N TYR A 114 -1.58 26.44 2.57
CA TYR A 114 -0.89 26.74 3.83
C TYR A 114 -0.59 28.22 4.04
N GLY A 115 -0.97 29.09 3.11
CA GLY A 115 -0.69 30.52 3.13
C GLY A 115 0.81 30.84 3.09
N GLN A 116 1.18 32.00 3.64
CA GLN A 116 2.56 32.48 3.63
C GLN A 116 3.48 31.66 4.56
N LYS A 117 4.66 31.32 4.04
CA LYS A 117 5.70 30.56 4.75
C LYS A 117 7.08 31.13 4.47
N TYR A 118 7.90 31.12 5.51
CA TYR A 118 9.31 31.52 5.44
C TYR A 118 10.16 30.28 5.38
N LEU A 119 10.94 30.15 4.31
CA LEU A 119 11.72 28.96 4.01
C LEU A 119 13.15 29.37 3.72
N LEU A 120 14.11 28.53 4.10
CA LEU A 120 15.47 28.69 3.65
C LEU A 120 15.61 27.97 2.31
N LEU A 121 15.86 28.71 1.23
CA LEU A 121 15.76 28.20 -0.14
C LEU A 121 16.65 26.98 -0.39
N LYS A 122 17.84 26.91 0.25
CA LYS A 122 18.75 25.76 0.16
C LYS A 122 18.18 24.44 0.70
N PHE A 123 17.21 24.50 1.61
CA PHE A 123 16.58 23.32 2.20
C PHE A 123 15.13 23.12 1.73
N ALA A 124 14.55 24.14 1.10
CA ALA A 124 13.16 24.12 0.68
C ALA A 124 12.90 23.13 -0.46
N ARG A 125 13.91 22.71 -1.23
CA ARG A 125 13.78 21.74 -2.34
C ARG A 125 12.53 22.01 -3.20
N LEU A 126 12.42 23.24 -3.70
CA LEU A 126 11.27 23.68 -4.48
C LEU A 126 11.38 23.17 -5.92
N GLY A 127 10.28 22.65 -6.46
CA GLY A 127 10.14 22.40 -7.90
C GLY A 127 9.61 23.65 -8.58
N LYS A 128 10.21 24.09 -9.69
CA LYS A 128 9.69 25.23 -10.46
C LYS A 128 8.64 24.73 -11.46
N LEU A 129 7.42 25.28 -11.39
CA LEU A 129 6.37 24.96 -12.35
C LEU A 129 6.52 25.90 -13.55
N THR A 130 6.98 25.36 -14.67
CA THR A 130 7.02 26.12 -15.93
C THR A 130 5.70 25.91 -16.65
N ASN A 131 4.88 26.97 -16.69
CA ASN A 131 3.78 27.03 -17.65
C ASN A 131 4.42 27.44 -18.97
N ASN A 132 4.70 26.45 -19.82
CA ASN A 132 5.24 26.67 -21.15
C ASN A 132 4.12 27.28 -22.01
N GLU A 133 3.95 28.60 -21.92
CA GLU A 133 3.20 29.36 -22.91
C GLU A 133 4.14 29.65 -24.09
N ALA A 134 3.72 29.17 -25.26
CA ALA A 134 4.43 29.21 -26.54
C ALA A 134 4.67 30.62 -27.07
#